data_AF-A0A7S4N2F2-F1
#
_entry.id   AF-A0A7S4N2F2-F1
#
_cell.length_a   1.000
_cell.length_b   1.000
_cell.length_c   1.000
_cell.angle_alpha   90.00
_cell.angle_beta   90.00
_cell.angle_gamma   90.00
#
_symmetry.space_group_name_H-M   'P 1'
#
loop_
_entity.id
_entity.type
_entity.pdbx_description
1 polymer ?
#
loop_
_entity_poly.entity_id
_entity_poly.type
_entity_poly.pdbx_seq_one_letter_code
_entity_poly.pdbx_strand_id
1 'polypeptide(L)'
;PVSMYYSLSHASWDPLYDPRLKDMTLVEYARSAAIEHNWATRFLVNKPRGPLTKADMSLAKRIVRKKVLIGLYEDMGTSLARFQRYFGWDVDGNPDNDTPAERAEMDKCRGAVVKAGDKRLKDHPAVEEGSPEWEAIAERNRYDIALYEYATKLYTKQAREIFGVV
;
A
#
# COMPACT_ATOMS: atom_id res chain seq x y z
N PRO A 1 -5.02 -7.69 1.89
CA PRO A 1 -5.71 -8.96 2.19
C PRO A 1 -6.42 -9.59 0.98
N VAL A 2 -7.29 -8.86 0.27
CA VAL A 2 -8.01 -9.38 -0.92
C VAL A 2 -7.04 -9.78 -2.03
N SER A 3 -6.21 -8.84 -2.50
CA SER A 3 -5.25 -9.11 -3.57
C SER A 3 -4.33 -10.28 -3.22
N MET A 4 -3.80 -10.31 -1.99
CA MET A 4 -2.97 -11.42 -1.50
C MET A 4 -3.69 -12.77 -1.55
N TYR A 5 -4.97 -12.86 -1.16
CA TYR A 5 -5.75 -14.09 -1.27
C TYR A 5 -5.81 -14.59 -2.72
N TYR A 6 -6.09 -13.71 -3.69
CA TYR A 6 -6.15 -14.08 -5.11
C TYR A 6 -4.76 -14.44 -5.67
N SER A 7 -3.71 -13.74 -5.27
CA SER A 7 -2.33 -14.07 -5.64
C SER A 7 -1.94 -15.45 -5.14
N LEU A 8 -2.07 -15.71 -3.83
CA LEU A 8 -1.64 -16.96 -3.20
C LEU A 8 -2.51 -18.17 -3.59
N SER A 9 -3.77 -17.95 -3.99
CA SER A 9 -4.63 -19.02 -4.50
C SER A 9 -4.36 -19.38 -5.98
N HIS A 10 -3.74 -18.52 -6.79
CA HIS A 10 -3.60 -18.77 -8.24
C HIS A 10 -2.17 -18.72 -8.78
N ALA A 11 -1.19 -18.23 -8.03
CA ALA A 11 0.19 -18.08 -8.49
C ALA A 11 1.02 -19.32 -8.16
N SER A 12 0.84 -20.42 -8.90
CA SER A 12 1.58 -21.69 -8.65
C SER A 12 3.12 -21.59 -8.80
N TRP A 13 3.60 -20.48 -9.36
CA TRP A 13 5.03 -20.16 -9.48
C TRP A 13 5.59 -19.40 -8.27
N ASP A 14 4.73 -18.87 -7.39
CA ASP A 14 5.15 -18.14 -6.19
C ASP A 14 5.46 -19.13 -5.05
N PRO A 15 6.60 -19.03 -4.36
CA PRO A 15 6.92 -19.91 -3.22
C PRO A 15 5.90 -19.86 -2.07
N LEU A 16 5.12 -18.78 -1.98
CA LEU A 16 4.06 -18.62 -0.97
C LEU A 16 2.70 -19.17 -1.43
N TYR A 17 2.61 -19.73 -2.64
CA TYR A 17 1.42 -20.38 -3.16
C TYR A 17 0.83 -21.39 -2.17
N ASP A 18 -0.47 -21.29 -1.90
CA ASP A 18 -1.19 -22.22 -1.05
C ASP A 18 -2.40 -22.78 -1.80
N PRO A 19 -2.35 -24.05 -2.26
CA PRO A 19 -3.45 -24.64 -3.03
C PRO A 19 -4.75 -24.72 -2.24
N ARG A 20 -4.69 -24.78 -0.90
CA ARG A 20 -5.87 -24.86 -0.02
C ARG A 20 -6.73 -23.61 -0.11
N LEU A 21 -6.15 -22.47 -0.50
CA LEU A 21 -6.89 -21.22 -0.67
C LEU A 21 -7.82 -21.25 -1.88
N LYS A 22 -7.61 -22.14 -2.86
CA LYS A 22 -8.54 -22.33 -3.99
C LYS A 22 -9.86 -22.96 -3.55
N ASP A 23 -9.82 -23.75 -2.49
CA ASP A 23 -10.97 -24.49 -1.97
C ASP A 23 -11.74 -23.69 -0.90
N MET A 24 -11.31 -22.47 -0.60
CA MET A 24 -11.96 -21.56 0.33
C MET A 24 -12.64 -20.42 -0.42
N THR A 25 -13.74 -19.93 0.11
CA THR A 25 -14.29 -18.61 -0.25
C THR A 25 -13.49 -17.50 0.42
N LEU A 26 -13.66 -16.26 -0.05
CA LEU A 26 -13.00 -15.10 0.56
C LEU A 26 -13.43 -14.89 2.03
N VAL A 27 -14.70 -15.17 2.36
CA VAL A 27 -15.22 -15.12 3.73
C VAL A 27 -14.57 -16.19 4.61
N GLU A 28 -14.44 -17.42 4.11
CA GLU A 28 -13.76 -18.51 4.84
C GLU A 28 -12.29 -18.20 5.06
N TYR A 29 -11.61 -17.68 4.03
CA TYR A 29 -10.24 -17.19 4.16
C TYR A 29 -10.13 -16.13 5.26
N ALA A 30 -11.02 -15.13 5.27
CA ALA A 30 -11.02 -14.06 6.25
C ALA A 30 -11.25 -14.55 7.69
N ARG A 31 -12.01 -15.63 7.86
CA ARG A 31 -12.27 -16.25 9.17
C ARG A 31 -11.21 -17.27 9.59
N SER A 32 -10.41 -17.76 8.65
CA SER A 32 -9.38 -18.77 8.90
C SER A 32 -8.16 -18.23 9.64
N ALA A 33 -7.26 -19.13 10.06
CA ALA A 33 -5.93 -18.76 10.56
C ALA A 33 -4.95 -18.38 9.43
N ALA A 34 -5.31 -18.61 8.16
CA ALA A 34 -4.45 -18.32 7.01
C ALA A 34 -4.45 -16.83 6.63
N ILE A 35 -5.41 -16.03 7.11
CA ILE A 35 -5.42 -14.59 6.83
C ILE A 35 -4.28 -13.87 7.56
N GLU A 36 -3.44 -13.21 6.78
CA GLU A 36 -2.57 -12.18 7.31
C GLU A 36 -3.39 -10.94 7.62
N HIS A 37 -3.21 -10.38 8.82
CA HIS A 37 -4.10 -9.37 9.37
C HIS A 37 -3.32 -8.28 10.10
N ASN A 38 -3.69 -7.02 9.84
CA ASN A 38 -3.03 -5.82 10.34
C ASN A 38 -1.52 -5.80 10.03
N TRP A 39 -1.13 -6.31 8.87
CA TRP A 39 0.27 -6.49 8.49
C TRP A 39 1.06 -5.17 8.57
N ALA A 40 0.53 -4.08 8.01
CA ALA A 40 1.25 -2.81 7.97
C ALA A 40 1.47 -2.24 9.38
N THR A 41 0.43 -2.30 10.22
CA THR A 41 0.52 -1.89 11.61
C THR A 41 1.54 -2.73 12.36
N ARG A 42 1.48 -4.06 12.22
CA ARG A 42 2.42 -5.01 12.87
C ARG A 42 3.86 -4.78 12.43
N PHE A 43 4.06 -4.57 11.13
CA PHE A 43 5.37 -4.29 10.55
C PHE A 43 5.97 -3.02 11.16
N LEU A 44 5.20 -1.93 11.19
CA LEU A 44 5.67 -0.64 11.73
C LEU A 44 6.05 -0.72 13.21
N VAL A 45 5.30 -1.46 14.02
CA VAL A 45 5.59 -1.60 15.46
C VAL A 45 6.51 -2.78 15.79
N ASN A 46 7.01 -3.49 14.77
CA ASN A 46 7.81 -4.71 14.92
C ASN A 46 7.16 -5.77 15.83
N LYS A 47 5.87 -6.05 15.60
CA LYS A 47 5.06 -6.99 16.40
C LYS A 47 4.35 -8.03 15.53
N PRO A 48 5.09 -9.03 15.02
CA PRO A 48 4.56 -9.99 14.05
C PRO A 48 3.45 -10.89 14.63
N ARG A 49 3.42 -11.11 15.95
CA ARG A 49 2.46 -12.00 16.62
C ARG A 49 1.81 -11.33 17.84
N GLY A 50 0.77 -11.98 18.36
CA GLY A 50 0.04 -11.53 19.55
C GLY A 50 -0.96 -10.40 19.28
N PRO A 51 -1.72 -9.99 20.31
CA PRO A 51 -2.76 -8.98 20.17
C PRO A 51 -2.17 -7.58 19.98
N LEU A 52 -2.72 -6.82 19.03
CA LEU A 52 -2.45 -5.39 18.89
C LEU A 52 -3.28 -4.59 19.91
N THR A 53 -2.67 -3.56 20.47
CA THR A 53 -3.24 -2.69 21.49
C THR A 53 -3.45 -1.27 20.96
N LYS A 54 -4.13 -0.42 21.73
CA LYS A 54 -4.24 1.01 21.42
C LYS A 54 -2.86 1.70 21.39
N ALA A 55 -1.94 1.27 22.26
CA ALA A 55 -0.57 1.81 22.31
C ALA A 55 0.22 1.46 21.03
N ASP A 56 0.06 0.24 20.52
CA ASP A 56 0.65 -0.17 19.23
C ASP A 56 0.13 0.74 18.11
N MET A 57 -1.19 1.00 18.07
CA MET A 57 -1.78 1.89 17.07
C MET A 57 -1.23 3.33 17.16
N SER A 58 -1.10 3.87 18.37
CA SER A 58 -0.51 5.19 18.59
C SER A 58 0.97 5.25 18.17
N LEU A 59 1.71 4.16 18.38
CA LEU A 59 3.10 4.05 17.92
C LEU A 59 3.17 4.00 16.39
N ALA A 60 2.37 3.16 15.73
CA ALA A 60 2.30 3.08 14.28
C ALA A 60 2.01 4.44 13.64
N LYS A 61 0.95 5.13 14.09
CA LYS A 61 0.61 6.48 13.59
C LYS A 61 1.75 7.48 13.78
N ARG A 62 2.45 7.41 14.92
CA ARG A 62 3.61 8.28 15.19
C ARG A 62 4.80 7.98 14.29
N ILE A 63 5.06 6.71 13.97
CA ILE A 63 6.10 6.31 13.03
C ILE A 63 5.76 6.85 11.64
N VAL A 64 4.55 6.56 11.14
CA VAL A 64 4.08 7.04 9.82
C VAL A 64 4.22 8.56 9.72
N ARG A 65 3.70 9.31 10.71
CA ARG A 65 3.77 10.77 10.70
C ARG A 65 5.20 11.34 10.70
N LYS A 66 6.12 10.71 11.43
CA LYS A 66 7.46 11.29 11.68
C LYS A 66 8.54 10.78 10.74
N LYS A 67 8.36 9.61 10.13
CA LYS A 67 9.44 8.89 9.45
C LYS A 67 9.10 8.45 8.02
N VAL A 68 7.87 8.65 7.57
CA VAL A 68 7.41 8.08 6.29
C VAL A 68 6.90 9.20 5.38
N LEU A 69 7.44 9.22 4.16
CA LEU A 69 6.82 9.94 3.05
C LEU A 69 5.74 9.04 2.43
N ILE A 70 4.51 9.52 2.39
CA ILE A 70 3.36 8.69 2.00
C ILE A 70 3.19 8.73 0.48
N GLY A 71 2.99 7.55 -0.10
CA GLY A 71 2.44 7.36 -1.43
C GLY A 71 1.17 6.52 -1.36
N LEU A 72 0.28 6.69 -2.35
CA LEU A 72 -0.96 5.94 -2.51
C LEU A 72 -0.88 5.12 -3.80
N TYR A 73 -1.38 3.89 -3.75
CA TYR A 73 -1.34 3.00 -4.91
C TYR A 73 -2.27 3.50 -6.02
N GLU A 74 -3.42 4.04 -5.63
CA GLU A 74 -4.44 4.63 -6.49
C GLU A 74 -3.95 5.91 -7.20
N ASP A 75 -2.91 6.54 -6.65
CA ASP A 75 -2.27 7.75 -7.18
C ASP A 75 -0.76 7.53 -7.34
N MET A 76 -0.38 6.39 -7.92
CA MET A 76 1.01 5.93 -8.03
C MET A 76 1.89 6.93 -8.80
N GLY A 77 1.37 7.53 -9.87
CA GLY A 77 2.10 8.50 -10.69
C GLY A 77 2.54 9.73 -9.89
N THR A 78 1.62 10.33 -9.15
CA THR A 78 1.90 11.46 -8.25
C THR A 78 2.77 11.04 -7.08
N SER A 79 2.54 9.85 -6.51
CA SER A 79 3.33 9.32 -5.40
C SER A 79 4.81 9.17 -5.77
N LEU A 80 5.09 8.59 -6.94
CA LEU A 80 6.46 8.46 -7.44
C LEU A 80 7.10 9.81 -7.75
N ALA A 81 6.35 10.76 -8.33
CA ALA A 81 6.85 12.12 -8.56
C ALA A 81 7.21 12.83 -7.24
N ARG A 82 6.41 12.65 -6.18
CA ARG A 82 6.70 13.17 -4.83
C ARG A 82 7.95 12.53 -4.25
N PHE A 83 8.14 11.23 -4.41
CA PHE A 83 9.34 10.53 -3.95
C PHE A 83 10.59 11.04 -4.66
N GLN A 84 10.53 11.16 -6.00
CA GLN A 84 11.61 11.72 -6.81
C GLN A 84 12.02 13.10 -6.30
N ARG A 85 11.06 14.03 -6.17
CA ARG A 85 11.32 15.39 -5.70
C ARG A 85 11.85 15.46 -4.27
N TYR A 86 11.33 14.63 -3.36
CA TYR A 86 11.76 14.64 -1.96
C TYR A 86 13.17 14.10 -1.77
N PHE A 87 13.53 13.05 -2.50
CA PHE A 87 14.85 12.41 -2.39
C PHE A 87 15.88 12.98 -3.38
N GLY A 88 15.48 13.90 -4.27
CA GLY A 88 16.36 14.50 -5.26
C GLY A 88 16.82 13.49 -6.32
N TRP A 89 15.93 12.63 -6.80
CA TRP A 89 16.23 11.65 -7.86
C TRP A 89 16.17 12.25 -9.27
N ASP A 90 16.36 13.56 -9.40
CA ASP A 90 16.43 14.28 -10.67
C ASP A 90 17.80 14.08 -11.34
N VAL A 91 17.92 14.40 -12.63
CA VAL A 91 19.09 14.00 -13.47
C VAL A 91 20.42 14.48 -12.86
N ASP A 92 20.43 15.72 -12.35
CA ASP A 92 21.59 16.32 -11.67
C ASP A 92 21.35 16.51 -10.16
N GLY A 93 20.33 15.86 -9.58
CA GLY A 93 19.93 16.05 -8.19
C GLY A 93 19.33 17.43 -7.87
N ASN A 94 19.08 18.26 -8.90
CA ASN A 94 18.38 19.54 -8.79
C ASN A 94 17.25 19.62 -9.83
N PRO A 95 15.97 19.60 -9.40
CA PRO A 95 14.83 19.64 -10.33
C PRO A 95 14.73 20.93 -11.15
N ASP A 96 15.38 22.02 -10.70
CA ASP A 96 15.41 23.30 -11.42
C ASP A 96 16.38 23.29 -12.62
N ASN A 97 17.30 22.31 -12.66
CA ASN A 97 18.27 22.16 -13.75
C ASN A 97 17.74 21.30 -14.90
N ASP A 98 16.74 20.45 -14.63
CA ASP A 98 16.20 19.58 -15.67
C ASP A 98 15.62 20.40 -16.82
N THR A 99 15.97 20.03 -18.03
CA THR A 99 15.32 20.56 -19.23
C THR A 99 13.91 19.99 -19.37
N PRO A 100 13.01 20.66 -20.12
CA PRO A 100 11.70 20.10 -20.42
C PRO A 100 11.76 18.71 -21.08
N ALA A 101 12.81 18.44 -21.87
CA ALA A 101 13.00 17.15 -22.53
C ALA A 101 13.36 16.04 -21.53
N GLU A 102 14.23 16.31 -20.56
CA GLU A 102 14.60 15.36 -19.50
C GLU A 102 13.40 15.01 -18.63
N ARG A 103 12.62 16.02 -18.20
CA ARG A 103 11.37 15.79 -17.46
C ARG A 103 10.40 14.90 -18.22
N ALA A 104 10.23 15.14 -19.53
CA ALA A 104 9.33 14.34 -20.36
C ALA A 104 9.80 12.88 -20.49
N GLU A 105 11.10 12.63 -20.62
CA GLU A 105 11.62 11.26 -20.70
C GLU A 105 11.52 10.54 -19.33
N MET A 106 11.74 11.25 -18.21
CA MET A 106 11.52 10.71 -16.87
C MET A 106 10.05 10.34 -16.63
N ASP A 107 9.12 11.22 -17.01
CA ASP A 107 7.69 10.97 -16.90
C ASP A 107 7.26 9.75 -17.72
N LYS A 108 7.83 9.59 -18.91
CA LYS A 108 7.61 8.41 -19.77
C LYS A 108 8.17 7.13 -19.14
N CYS A 109 9.38 7.18 -18.57
CA CYS A 109 9.97 6.05 -17.85
C CYS A 109 9.09 5.64 -16.66
N ARG A 110 8.70 6.61 -15.83
CA ARG A 110 7.78 6.41 -14.70
C ARG A 110 6.46 5.82 -15.16
N GLY A 111 5.87 6.37 -16.20
CA GLY A 111 4.63 5.89 -16.79
C GLY A 111 4.74 4.44 -17.27
N ALA A 112 5.86 4.05 -17.87
CA ALA A 112 6.11 2.68 -18.30
C ALA A 112 6.19 1.70 -17.11
N VAL A 113 6.88 2.09 -16.02
CA VAL A 113 6.98 1.27 -14.80
C VAL A 113 5.61 1.13 -14.12
N VAL A 114 4.87 2.23 -13.95
CA VAL A 114 3.52 2.20 -13.37
C VAL A 114 2.59 1.33 -14.21
N LYS A 115 2.64 1.45 -15.54
CA LYS A 115 1.83 0.64 -16.45
C LYS A 115 2.22 -0.84 -16.42
N ALA A 116 3.49 -1.16 -16.22
CA ALA A 116 3.93 -2.55 -16.09
C ALA A 116 3.33 -3.24 -14.85
N GLY A 117 3.12 -2.47 -13.77
CA GLY A 117 2.47 -2.94 -12.54
C GLY A 117 3.23 -4.06 -11.83
N ASP A 118 2.65 -4.58 -10.75
CA ASP A 118 3.14 -5.80 -10.09
C ASP A 118 2.42 -7.02 -10.67
N LYS A 119 3.18 -7.93 -11.29
CA LYS A 119 2.67 -9.17 -11.88
C LYS A 119 2.02 -10.11 -10.85
N ARG A 120 2.29 -9.90 -9.55
CA ARG A 120 1.64 -10.63 -8.45
C ARG A 120 0.22 -10.14 -8.20
N LEU A 121 -0.08 -8.88 -8.52
CA LEU A 121 -1.42 -8.32 -8.43
C LEU A 121 -2.21 -8.84 -9.64
N LYS A 122 -2.84 -10.00 -9.46
CA LYS A 122 -3.79 -10.51 -10.44
C LYS A 122 -5.08 -9.72 -10.34
N ASP A 123 -5.72 -9.51 -11.47
CA ASP A 123 -7.09 -9.02 -11.51
C ASP A 123 -7.96 -9.93 -10.64
N HIS A 124 -8.72 -9.29 -9.76
CA HIS A 124 -9.66 -9.96 -8.90
C HIS A 124 -10.94 -9.12 -8.81
N PRO A 125 -12.09 -9.75 -8.50
CA PRO A 125 -13.31 -9.02 -8.23
C PRO A 125 -13.08 -7.94 -7.18
N ALA A 126 -13.65 -6.76 -7.43
CA ALA A 126 -13.75 -5.73 -6.41
C ALA A 126 -14.65 -6.26 -5.28
N VAL A 127 -14.27 -5.96 -4.04
CA VAL A 127 -15.06 -6.30 -2.87
C VAL A 127 -15.77 -5.03 -2.42
N GLU A 128 -17.09 -5.02 -2.53
CA GLU A 128 -17.90 -3.83 -2.24
C GLU A 128 -17.90 -3.53 -0.74
N GLU A 129 -17.73 -2.27 -0.37
CA GLU A 129 -17.79 -1.83 1.03
C GLU A 129 -19.16 -2.14 1.64
N GLY A 130 -19.16 -2.75 2.83
CA GLY A 130 -20.38 -3.24 3.50
C GLY A 130 -20.87 -4.61 3.04
N SER A 131 -20.24 -5.25 2.05
CA SER A 131 -20.51 -6.66 1.73
C SER A 131 -20.04 -7.59 2.86
N PRO A 132 -20.60 -8.82 2.99
CA PRO A 132 -20.14 -9.79 3.98
C PRO A 132 -18.64 -10.11 3.89
N GLU A 133 -18.09 -10.16 2.68
CA GLU A 133 -16.67 -10.33 2.39
C GLU A 133 -15.85 -9.15 2.91
N TRP A 134 -16.31 -7.93 2.64
CA TRP A 134 -15.65 -6.71 3.09
C TRP A 134 -15.61 -6.64 4.61
N GLU A 135 -16.75 -6.85 5.26
CA GLU A 135 -16.86 -6.80 6.72
C GLU A 135 -15.96 -7.83 7.38
N ALA A 136 -15.95 -9.07 6.88
CA ALA A 136 -15.10 -10.14 7.41
C ALA A 136 -13.61 -9.79 7.31
N ILE A 137 -13.16 -9.17 6.21
CA ILE A 137 -11.77 -8.74 6.04
C ILE A 137 -11.46 -7.51 6.88
N ALA A 138 -12.37 -6.55 6.90
CA ALA A 138 -12.24 -5.27 7.58
C ALA A 138 -12.12 -5.47 9.10
N GLU A 139 -12.94 -6.36 9.67
CA GLU A 139 -12.88 -6.72 11.08
C GLU A 139 -11.47 -7.22 11.47
N ARG A 140 -10.91 -8.12 10.66
CA ARG A 140 -9.57 -8.68 10.90
C ARG A 140 -8.47 -7.64 10.71
N ASN A 141 -8.68 -6.65 9.84
CA ASN A 141 -7.71 -5.63 9.46
C ASN A 141 -8.01 -4.22 10.01
N ARG A 142 -8.82 -4.13 11.07
CA ARG A 142 -9.30 -2.85 11.62
C ARG A 142 -8.20 -1.83 11.94
N TYR A 143 -7.01 -2.28 12.33
CA TYR A 143 -5.90 -1.37 12.62
C TYR A 143 -5.26 -0.87 11.33
N ASP A 144 -5.11 -1.72 10.32
CA ASP A 144 -4.60 -1.29 9.01
C ASP A 144 -5.57 -0.35 8.30
N ILE A 145 -6.88 -0.57 8.40
CA ILE A 145 -7.89 0.38 7.89
C ILE A 145 -7.73 1.74 8.57
N ALA A 146 -7.73 1.76 9.90
CA ALA A 146 -7.54 3.00 10.66
C ALA A 146 -6.17 3.67 10.44
N LEU A 147 -5.16 2.90 10.02
CA LEU A 147 -3.83 3.40 9.69
C LEU A 147 -3.82 3.98 8.27
N TYR A 148 -4.47 3.31 7.32
CA TYR A 148 -4.62 3.76 5.94
C TYR A 148 -5.38 5.10 5.89
N GLU A 149 -6.53 5.21 6.56
CA GLU A 149 -7.27 6.48 6.66
C GLU A 149 -6.40 7.62 7.21
N TYR A 150 -5.55 7.30 8.18
CA TYR A 150 -4.62 8.26 8.74
C TYR A 150 -3.49 8.62 7.76
N ALA A 151 -2.96 7.64 7.04
CA ALA A 151 -1.96 7.84 6.00
C ALA A 151 -2.50 8.69 4.84
N THR A 152 -3.74 8.49 4.40
CA THR A 152 -4.38 9.30 3.35
C THR A 152 -4.52 10.77 3.78
N LYS A 153 -4.87 11.04 5.04
CA LYS A 153 -4.87 12.40 5.58
C LYS A 153 -3.46 13.01 5.59
N LEU A 154 -2.45 12.21 5.91
CA LEU A 154 -1.05 12.64 5.85
C LEU A 154 -0.57 12.87 4.42
N TYR A 155 -1.03 12.07 3.45
CA TYR A 155 -0.70 12.25 2.03
C TYR A 155 -1.12 13.63 1.53
N THR A 156 -2.35 14.06 1.83
CA THR A 156 -2.83 15.41 1.50
C THR A 156 -2.06 16.48 2.28
N LYS A 157 -1.79 16.24 3.56
CA LYS A 157 -1.04 17.19 4.40
C LYS A 157 0.39 17.40 3.88
N GLN A 158 1.08 16.32 3.50
CA GLN A 158 2.44 16.36 2.93
C GLN A 158 2.47 17.07 1.59
N ALA A 159 1.44 16.91 0.75
CA ALA A 159 1.31 17.66 -0.51
C ALA A 159 1.45 19.17 -0.28
N ARG A 160 0.72 19.70 0.71
CA ARG A 160 0.75 21.12 1.06
C ARG A 160 2.04 21.55 1.75
N GLU A 161 2.49 20.78 2.75
CA GLU A 161 3.56 21.23 3.65
C GLU A 161 4.97 20.98 3.11
N ILE A 162 5.15 19.94 2.28
CA ILE A 162 6.47 19.59 1.71
C ILE A 162 6.58 20.13 0.28
N PHE A 163 5.49 20.05 -0.50
CA PHE A 163 5.55 20.31 -1.93
C PHE A 163 4.83 21.59 -2.36
N GLY A 164 4.08 22.24 -1.47
CA GLY A 164 3.33 23.47 -1.78
C GLY A 164 2.19 23.27 -2.78
N VAL A 165 1.71 22.03 -2.94
CA VAL A 165 0.62 21.68 -3.86
C VAL A 165 -0.68 21.52 -3.05
N VAL A 166 -1.75 22.20 -3.48
CA VAL A 166 -3.10 22.13 -2.89
C VAL A 166 -3.95 21.11 -3.63
#